data_AF-A0A3Q3J869-F1
#
_entry.id   AF-A0A3Q3J869-F1
#
_cell.length_a   1.000
_cell.length_b   1.000
_cell.length_c   1.000
_cell.angle_alpha   90.00
_cell.angle_beta   90.00
_cell.angle_gamma   90.00
#
_symmetry.space_group_name_H-M   'P 1'
#
loop_
_entity.id
_entity.type
_entity.pdbx_description
1 polymer ?
#
loop_
_entity_poly.entity_id
_entity_poly.type
_entity_poly.pdbx_seq_one_letter_code
_entity_poly.pdbx_strand_id
1 'polypeptide(L)' 'IAQLRKKVTSEGFTHDWMVFVRGPETGDIQHFVEKVVFRLHESFPKPKRGTTENMHTNKFYR' A
#
# COMPACT_ATOMS: atom_id res chain seq x y z
N ILE A 1 -2.61 2.15 -7.56
CA ILE A 1 -3.28 3.31 -8.20
C ILE A 1 -2.74 4.58 -7.55
N ALA A 2 -2.45 5.61 -8.34
CA ALA A 2 -2.07 6.94 -7.85
C ALA A 2 -3.07 7.98 -8.39
N GLN A 3 -3.39 8.98 -7.58
CA GLN A 3 -4.33 10.05 -7.90
C GLN A 3 -3.71 11.38 -7.52
N LEU A 4 -3.72 12.33 -8.46
CA LEU A 4 -3.31 13.70 -8.19
C LEU A 4 -4.33 14.36 -7.27
N ARG A 5 -3.85 15.01 -6.21
CA ARG A 5 -4.71 15.74 -5.28
C ARG A 5 -5.12 17.07 -5.89
N LYS A 6 -6.39 17.45 -5.68
CA LYS A 6 -6.88 18.80 -6.02
C LYS A 6 -6.23 19.89 -5.16
N LYS A 7 -5.83 19.54 -3.93
CA LYS A 7 -5.11 20.42 -3.00
C LYS A 7 -3.98 19.64 -2.33
N VAL A 8 -2.79 20.24 -2.33
CA VAL A 8 -1.60 19.73 -1.64
C VAL A 8 -1.87 19.62 -0.13
N THR A 9 -1.32 18.61 0.54
CA THR A 9 -1.44 18.48 2.00
C THR A 9 -0.65 19.56 2.74
N SER A 10 -0.86 19.71 4.06
CA SER A 10 -0.06 20.61 4.92
C SER A 10 1.44 20.31 4.85
N GLU A 11 1.78 19.05 4.65
CA GLU A 11 3.15 18.52 4.55
C GLU A 11 3.72 18.61 3.12
N GLY A 12 2.95 19.11 2.15
CA GLY A 12 3.42 19.27 0.77
C GLY A 12 3.14 18.08 -0.17
N PHE A 13 2.35 17.08 0.23
CA PHE A 13 2.10 15.92 -0.64
C PHE A 13 1.09 16.23 -1.75
N THR A 14 1.44 15.83 -2.97
CA THR A 14 0.69 16.16 -4.20
C THR A 14 -0.18 15.00 -4.70
N HIS A 15 0.09 13.77 -4.28
CA HIS A 15 -0.59 12.58 -4.77
C HIS A 15 -1.03 11.68 -3.62
N ASP A 16 -2.21 11.10 -3.76
CA ASP A 16 -2.65 9.95 -2.98
C ASP A 16 -2.34 8.68 -3.77
N TRP A 17 -1.83 7.65 -3.10
CA TRP A 17 -1.50 6.40 -3.78
C TRP A 17 -1.81 5.18 -2.91
N MET A 18 -2.02 4.06 -3.58
CA MET A 18 -2.33 2.78 -2.98
C MET A 18 -1.65 1.69 -3.78
N VAL A 19 -0.99 0.78 -3.08
CA VAL A 19 -0.44 -0.46 -3.66
C VAL A 19 -1.06 -1.66 -2.95
N PHE A 20 -1.23 -2.76 -3.66
CA PHE A 20 -1.81 -3.99 -3.15
C PHE A 20 -1.19 -5.17 -3.89
N VAL A 21 -1.28 -6.35 -3.27
CA VAL A 21 -0.89 -7.63 -3.87
C VAL A 21 -2.14 -8.50 -3.85
N ARG A 22 -2.53 -9.02 -5.01
CA ARG A 22 -3.70 -9.90 -5.15
C ARG A 22 -3.41 -10.97 -6.20
N GLY A 23 -4.14 -12.08 -6.13
CA GLY A 23 -4.15 -13.05 -7.22
C GLY A 23 -4.82 -12.49 -8.47
N PRO A 24 -4.69 -13.18 -9.61
CA PRO A 24 -5.46 -12.86 -10.82
C PRO A 24 -6.96 -13.00 -10.55
N GLU A 25 -7.78 -12.11 -11.12
CA GLU A 25 -9.23 -12.10 -10.96
C GLU A 25 -9.69 -12.14 -9.49
N THR A 26 -10.32 -13.24 -9.06
CA THR A 26 -10.76 -13.52 -7.68
C THR A 26 -9.89 -14.58 -6.98
N GLY A 27 -8.74 -14.93 -7.56
CA GLY A 27 -7.84 -15.96 -7.05
C GLY A 27 -7.27 -15.62 -5.67
N ASP A 28 -7.49 -16.52 -4.71
CA ASP A 28 -6.99 -16.37 -3.35
C ASP A 28 -5.55 -16.86 -3.21
N ILE A 29 -4.67 -15.94 -2.84
CA ILE A 29 -3.22 -16.17 -2.69
C ILE A 29 -2.83 -16.56 -1.25
N GLN A 30 -3.75 -16.51 -0.28
CA GLN A 30 -3.45 -16.81 1.12
C GLN A 30 -2.97 -18.25 1.34
N HIS A 31 -3.39 -19.17 0.47
CA HIS A 31 -3.00 -20.58 0.51
C HIS A 31 -1.49 -20.82 0.38
N PHE A 32 -0.76 -19.89 -0.25
CA PHE A 32 0.66 -20.06 -0.56
C PHE A 32 1.50 -18.81 -0.27
N VAL A 33 0.90 -17.71 0.16
CA VAL A 33 1.62 -16.48 0.56
C VAL A 33 1.45 -16.26 2.06
N GLU A 34 2.52 -16.46 2.82
CA GLU A 34 2.54 -16.26 4.28
C GLU A 34 2.31 -14.79 4.69
N LYS A 35 2.99 -13.86 4.01
CA LYS A 35 2.87 -12.41 4.28
C LYS A 35 3.35 -11.57 3.11
N VAL A 36 2.86 -10.33 3.05
CA VAL A 36 3.41 -9.30 2.15
C VAL A 36 4.09 -8.22 2.98
N VAL A 37 5.30 -7.87 2.58
CA VAL A 37 6.07 -6.77 3.17
C VAL A 37 6.32 -5.70 2.12
N PHE A 38 5.76 -4.52 2.34
CA PHE A 38 6.02 -3.34 1.53
C PHE A 38 7.21 -2.58 2.12
N ARG A 39 8.25 -2.37 1.31
CA ARG A 39 9.41 -1.55 1.65
C ARG A 39 9.27 -0.20 0.96
N LEU A 40 8.90 0.81 1.74
CA LEU A 40 8.75 2.19 1.27
C LEU A 40 10.07 2.94 1.41
N HIS A 41 10.16 4.09 0.74
CA HIS A 41 11.27 5.02 0.93
C HIS A 41 11.40 5.45 2.41
N GLU A 42 12.61 5.65 2.91
CA GLU A 42 12.88 5.87 4.34
C GLU A 42 12.24 7.13 4.91
N SER A 43 11.92 8.10 4.05
CA SER A 43 11.20 9.28 4.49
C SER A 43 9.81 8.94 5.04
N PHE A 44 9.24 7.77 4.70
CA PHE A 44 7.94 7.34 5.21
C PHE A 44 8.07 6.84 6.65
N PRO A 45 7.18 7.27 7.56
CA PRO A 45 7.14 6.68 8.89
C PRO A 45 6.82 5.18 8.76
N LYS A 46 7.60 4.37 9.49
CA LYS A 46 7.54 2.90 9.45
C LYS A 46 7.63 2.39 8.00
N PRO A 47 8.78 2.52 7.32
CA PRO A 47 8.92 2.25 5.90
C PRO A 47 8.77 0.76 5.56
N LYS A 48 8.98 -0.15 6.52
CA LYS A 48 8.70 -1.59 6.39
C LYS A 48 7.32 -1.90 6.95
N ARG A 49 6.32 -2.10 6.08
CA ARG A 49 4.93 -2.40 6.47
C ARG A 49 4.58 -3.85 6.11
N GLY A 50 4.29 -4.68 7.10
CA GLY A 50 3.87 -6.08 6.92
C GLY A 50 2.36 -6.26 7.09
N THR A 51 1.74 -7.14 6.30
CA THR A 51 0.34 -7.57 6.49
C THR A 51 0.22 -9.09 6.35
N THR A 52 -0.61 -9.69 7.22
CA THR A 52 -0.86 -11.14 7.33
C THR A 52 -2.32 -11.52 7.03
N GLU A 53 -3.29 -10.61 7.20
CA GLU A 53 -4.71 -10.89 6.96
C GLU A 53 -5.28 -9.97 5.87
N ASN A 54 -5.95 -10.56 4.88
CA ASN A 54 -6.63 -9.90 3.77
C ASN A 54 -5.78 -8.86 3.04
N MET A 55 -4.97 -9.33 2.07
CA MET A 55 -4.04 -8.55 1.24
C MET A 55 -4.65 -7.44 0.37
N HIS A 56 -5.90 -7.05 0.60
CA HIS A 56 -6.66 -6.25 -0.33
C HIS A 56 -6.17 -4.81 -0.43
N THR A 57 -5.77 -4.15 0.66
CA THR A 57 -5.19 -2.80 0.56
C THR A 57 -4.49 -2.45 1.87
N ASN A 58 -3.18 -2.18 1.84
CA ASN A 58 -2.67 -1.18 2.76
C ASN A 58 -2.91 0.17 2.07
N LYS A 59 -3.78 1.00 2.65
CA LYS A 59 -3.78 2.41 2.27
C LYS A 59 -2.50 3.00 2.83
N PHE A 60 -1.55 3.25 1.95
CA PHE A 60 -0.31 3.88 2.33
C PHE A 60 -0.52 5.38 2.41
N TYR A 61 -1.26 5.78 3.45
CA TYR A 61 -1.27 7.17 3.83
C TYR A 61 0.12 7.54 4.34
N ARG A 62 0.55 8.71 3.91
CA ARG A 62 1.48 9.55 4.62
C ARG A 62 0.82 10.90 4.79
#